data_AF-A0A1Y2KB05-F1
#
_entry.id   AF-A0A1Y2KB05-F1
#
_cell.length_a   1.000
_cell.length_b   1.000
_cell.length_c   1.000
_cell.angle_alpha   90.00
_cell.angle_beta   90.00
_cell.angle_gamma   90.00
#
_symmetry.space_group_name_H-M   'P 1'
#
loop_
_entity.id
_entity.type
_entity.pdbx_description
1 polymer ?
#
loop_
_entity_poly.entity_id
_entity_poly.type
_entity_poly.pdbx_seq_one_letter_code
_entity_poly.pdbx_strand_id
1 'polypeptide(L)'
;MDMMIHFPDAVSEKLQNLDDVNLFVVSVVQEALVERRDLEQWQREKIEQAVARADSGRGEFVDHDSVKNWLSSWGTDQETAPPKPMPGR
;
A
#
# COMPACT_ATOMS: atom_id res chain seq x y z
N MET A 1 25.98 15.80 3.40
CA MET A 1 26.17 14.35 3.47
C MET A 1 26.28 13.90 2.03
N ASP A 2 27.41 13.34 1.62
CA ASP A 2 27.57 12.88 0.24
C ASP A 2 26.96 11.47 0.12
N MET A 3 26.15 11.22 -0.92
CA MET A 3 25.37 9.99 -1.06
C MET A 3 25.56 9.42 -2.46
N MET A 4 26.15 8.22 -2.51
CA MET A 4 26.31 7.48 -3.76
C MET A 4 25.12 6.53 -3.97
N ILE A 5 24.42 6.69 -5.09
CA ILE A 5 23.30 5.82 -5.47
C ILE A 5 23.75 4.95 -6.64
N HIS A 6 23.59 3.63 -6.49
CA HIS A 6 23.86 2.69 -7.57
C HIS A 6 22.58 2.39 -8.35
N PHE A 7 22.61 2.59 -9.66
CA PHE A 7 21.50 2.28 -10.55
C PHE A 7 21.77 1.00 -11.35
N PRO A 8 20.74 0.17 -11.61
CA PRO A 8 20.86 -0.93 -12.58
C PRO A 8 21.24 -0.42 -13.97
N ASP A 9 21.97 -1.20 -14.76
CA ASP A 9 22.48 -0.81 -16.09
C ASP A 9 21.39 -0.23 -17.00
N ALA A 10 20.21 -0.84 -17.01
CA ALA A 10 19.07 -0.38 -17.81
C ALA A 10 18.55 1.02 -17.44
N VAL A 11 18.75 1.45 -16.19
CA VAL A 11 18.42 2.81 -15.73
C VAL A 11 19.55 3.76 -16.09
N SER A 12 20.79 3.35 -15.85
CA SER A 12 21.99 4.11 -16.20
C SER A 12 22.00 4.47 -17.69
N GLU A 13 21.66 3.54 -18.58
CA GLU A 13 21.54 3.75 -20.03
C GLU A 13 20.55 4.86 -20.40
N LYS A 14 19.41 4.93 -19.71
CA LYS A 14 18.39 5.95 -19.96
C LYS A 14 18.82 7.34 -19.48
N LEU A 15 19.72 7.41 -18.50
CA LEU A 15 20.22 8.66 -17.93
C LEU A 15 21.35 9.27 -18.77
N GLN A 16 22.04 8.50 -19.62
CA GLN A 16 23.25 8.95 -20.35
C GLN A 16 22.99 10.13 -21.31
N ASN A 17 21.73 10.37 -21.68
CA ASN A 17 21.33 11.41 -22.63
C ASN A 17 20.81 12.69 -21.97
N LEU A 18 20.92 12.82 -20.65
CA LEU A 18 20.49 14.03 -19.94
C LEU A 18 21.63 15.05 -19.85
N ASP A 19 21.29 16.33 -20.08
CA ASP A 19 22.26 17.43 -20.02
C ASP A 19 22.84 17.63 -18.61
N ASP A 20 22.04 17.38 -17.57
CA ASP A 20 22.48 17.37 -16.17
C ASP A 20 21.84 16.19 -15.41
N VAL A 21 22.52 15.04 -15.49
CA VAL A 21 22.12 13.80 -14.81
C VAL A 21 22.02 13.99 -13.30
N ASN A 22 22.92 14.77 -12.70
CA ASN A 22 22.95 14.94 -11.25
C ASN A 22 21.73 15.71 -10.76
N LEU A 23 21.41 16.84 -11.40
CA LEU A 23 20.24 17.63 -11.03
C LEU A 23 18.95 16.83 -11.19
N PHE A 24 18.81 16.10 -12.30
CA PHE A 24 17.65 15.24 -12.55
C PHE A 24 17.51 14.11 -11.53
N VAL A 25 18.60 13.40 -11.24
CA VAL A 25 18.58 12.30 -10.25
C VAL A 25 18.22 12.83 -8.87
N VAL A 26 18.79 13.97 -8.47
CA VAL A 26 18.47 14.59 -7.17
C VAL A 26 16.99 14.94 -7.09
N SER A 27 16.40 15.56 -8.12
CA SER A 27 14.99 15.94 -8.09
C SER A 27 14.05 14.73 -8.00
N VAL A 28 14.32 13.69 -8.80
CA VAL A 28 13.51 12.45 -8.80
C VAL A 28 13.63 11.70 -7.47
N VAL A 29 14.85 11.61 -6.93
CA VAL A 29 15.07 10.95 -5.63
C VAL A 29 14.40 11.73 -4.51
N GLN A 30 14.44 13.06 -4.54
CA GLN A 30 13.76 13.88 -3.54
C GLN A 30 12.23 13.67 -3.56
N GLU A 31 11.62 13.71 -4.75
CA GLU A 31 10.18 13.44 -4.91
C GLU A 31 9.82 12.04 -4.43
N ALA A 32 10.54 11.01 -4.91
CA ALA A 32 10.29 9.62 -4.53
C ALA A 32 10.47 9.38 -3.03
N LEU A 33 11.42 10.06 -2.36
CA LEU A 33 11.60 9.94 -0.92
C LEU A 33 10.45 10.56 -0.13
N VAL A 34 9.93 11.72 -0.57
CA VAL A 34 8.76 12.37 0.05
C VAL A 34 7.53 11.47 -0.13
N GLU A 35 7.21 11.08 -1.36
CA GLU A 35 6.06 10.23 -1.65
C GLU A 35 6.12 8.90 -0.90
N ARG A 36 7.30 8.26 -0.89
CA ARG A 36 7.48 6.99 -0.18
C ARG A 36 7.33 7.17 1.33
N ARG A 37 7.84 8.27 1.91
CA ARG A 37 7.69 8.55 3.35
C ARG A 37 6.24 8.76 3.73
N ASP A 38 5.52 9.57 2.96
CA ASP A 38 4.11 9.86 3.22
C ASP A 38 3.27 8.58 3.10
N LEU A 39 3.56 7.74 2.11
CA LEU A 39 2.91 6.44 1.93
C LEU A 39 3.22 5.50 3.10
N GLU A 40 4.49 5.34 3.47
CA GLU A 40 4.93 4.49 4.58
C GLU A 40 4.31 4.93 5.91
N GLN A 41 4.25 6.24 6.16
CA GLN A 41 3.64 6.82 7.35
C GLN A 41 2.13 6.56 7.37
N TRP A 42 1.43 6.88 6.28
CA TRP A 42 0.00 6.62 6.17
C TRP A 42 -0.34 5.14 6.36
N GLN A 43 0.44 4.23 5.75
CA GLN A 43 0.25 2.78 5.92
C GLN A 43 0.43 2.36 7.38
N ARG A 44 1.51 2.83 8.04
CA ARG A 44 1.76 2.54 9.45
C ARG A 44 0.63 3.01 10.34
N GLU A 45 0.21 4.27 10.19
CA GLU A 45 -0.88 4.85 10.98
C GLU A 45 -2.19 4.08 10.77
N LYS A 46 -2.50 3.66 9.54
CA LYS A 46 -3.70 2.88 9.25
C LYS A 46 -3.67 1.49 9.87
N ILE A 47 -2.52 0.83 9.85
CA ILE A 47 -2.33 -0.48 10.50
C ILE A 47 -2.48 -0.34 12.01
N GLU A 48 -1.79 0.62 12.62
CA GLU A 48 -1.86 0.87 14.07
C GLU A 48 -3.29 1.18 14.53
N GLN A 49 -4.01 2.01 13.77
CA GLN A 49 -5.44 2.29 14.03
C GLN A 49 -6.32 1.04 13.88
N ALA A 50 -6.06 0.19 12.88
CA ALA A 50 -6.82 -1.03 12.67
C ALA A 50 -6.61 -2.04 13.81
N VAL A 51 -5.35 -2.24 14.24
CA VAL A 51 -4.99 -3.10 15.37
C VAL A 51 -5.62 -2.56 16.66
N ALA A 52 -5.48 -1.26 16.94
CA ALA A 52 -6.07 -0.66 18.14
C ALA A 52 -7.61 -0.80 18.18
N ARG A 53 -8.29 -0.68 17.02
CA ARG A 53 -9.73 -0.94 16.93
C ARG A 53 -10.06 -2.40 17.23
N ALA A 54 -9.30 -3.33 16.65
CA ALA A 54 -9.48 -4.76 16.88
C ALA A 54 -9.30 -5.12 18.37
N ASP A 55 -8.24 -4.63 19.01
CA ASP A 55 -7.92 -4.90 20.41
C ASP A 55 -8.89 -4.21 21.39
N SER A 56 -9.54 -3.12 20.99
CA SER A 56 -10.44 -2.36 21.86
C SER A 56 -11.79 -3.03 22.14
N GLY A 57 -12.09 -4.17 21.50
CA GLY A 57 -13.40 -4.83 21.55
C GLY A 57 -14.54 -4.05 20.86
N ARG A 58 -14.23 -2.91 20.23
CA ARG A 58 -15.15 -2.10 19.42
C ARG A 58 -14.96 -2.31 17.91
N GLY A 59 -14.09 -3.24 17.53
CA GLY A 59 -13.89 -3.62 16.13
C GLY A 59 -15.12 -4.34 15.59
N GLU A 60 -15.52 -4.03 14.37
CA GLU A 60 -16.48 -4.82 13.62
C GLU A 60 -15.73 -5.77 12.69
N PHE A 61 -16.11 -7.04 12.71
CA PHE A 61 -15.49 -8.11 11.93
C PHE A 61 -16.54 -8.84 11.11
N VAL A 62 -16.11 -9.38 9.99
CA VAL A 62 -16.92 -10.27 9.17
C VAL A 62 -16.40 -11.69 9.36
N ASP A 63 -17.31 -12.64 9.54
CA ASP A 63 -16.98 -14.06 9.62
C ASP A 63 -16.32 -14.57 8.32
N HIS A 64 -15.30 -15.42 8.48
CA HIS A 64 -14.49 -15.91 7.35
C HIS A 64 -15.34 -16.70 6.33
N ASP A 65 -16.19 -17.61 6.82
CA ASP A 65 -17.00 -18.46 5.94
C ASP A 65 -18.04 -17.63 5.19
N SER A 66 -18.56 -16.58 5.83
CA SER A 66 -19.46 -15.61 5.20
C SER A 66 -18.77 -14.87 4.04
N VAL A 67 -17.51 -14.43 4.20
CA VAL A 67 -16.73 -13.82 3.11
C VAL A 67 -16.44 -14.84 2.01
N LYS A 68 -16.04 -16.05 2.37
CA LYS A 68 -15.71 -17.12 1.42
C LYS A 68 -16.90 -17.51 0.55
N ASN A 69 -18.08 -17.68 1.16
CA ASN A 69 -19.31 -18.01 0.44
C ASN A 69 -19.71 -16.88 -0.50
N TRP A 70 -19.58 -15.62 -0.06
CA TRP A 70 -19.85 -14.46 -0.89
C TRP A 70 -18.93 -14.40 -2.12
N LEU A 71 -17.60 -14.50 -1.92
CA LEU A 71 -16.62 -14.51 -3.01
C LEU A 71 -16.85 -15.68 -3.99
N SER A 72 -17.26 -16.84 -3.48
CA SER A 72 -17.53 -18.02 -4.32
C SER A 72 -18.80 -17.87 -5.17
N SER A 73 -19.68 -16.94 -4.81
CA SER A 73 -20.93 -16.69 -5.53
C SER A 73 -20.77 -15.69 -6.68
N TRP A 74 -19.65 -14.98 -6.75
CA TRP A 74 -19.40 -13.94 -7.77
C TRP A 74 -19.41 -14.50 -9.19
N GLY A 75 -20.12 -13.80 -10.09
CA GLY A 75 -20.21 -14.19 -11.50
C GLY A 75 -21.09 -15.42 -11.76
N THR A 76 -21.93 -15.80 -10.79
CA THR A 76 -22.92 -16.87 -10.93
C THR A 76 -24.34 -16.29 -10.86
N ASP A 77 -25.33 -17.06 -11.31
CA ASP A 77 -26.76 -16.69 -11.18
C ASP A 77 -27.25 -16.66 -9.72
N GLN A 78 -26.40 -17.05 -8.76
CA GLN A 78 -26.68 -17.10 -7.32
C GLN A 78 -25.77 -16.15 -6.53
N GLU A 79 -25.27 -15.08 -7.16
CA GLU A 79 -24.43 -14.08 -6.49
C GLU A 79 -25.16 -13.49 -5.27
N THR A 80 -24.48 -13.56 -4.12
CA THR A 80 -25.04 -13.12 -2.84
C THR A 80 -24.58 -11.71 -2.48
N ALA A 81 -25.33 -11.03 -1.61
CA ALA A 81 -24.94 -9.71 -1.13
C ALA A 81 -23.69 -9.80 -0.21
N PRO A 82 -22.84 -8.75 -0.18
CA PRO A 82 -21.70 -8.72 0.72
C PRO A 82 -22.12 -8.92 2.18
N PRO A 83 -21.37 -9.73 2.95
CA PRO A 83 -21.67 -10.01 4.35
C PRO A 83 -21.51 -8.75 5.20
N LYS A 84 -22.38 -8.60 6.20
CA LYS A 84 -22.37 -7.43 7.11
C LYS A 84 -21.39 -7.65 8.26
N PRO A 85 -20.61 -6.62 8.64
CA PRO A 85 -19.78 -6.66 9.84
C PRO A 85 -20.64 -6.82 11.10
N MET A 86 -20.11 -7.55 12.09
CA MET A 86 -20.68 -7.68 13.43
C MET A 86 -19.62 -7.30 14.47
N PRO A 87 -20.01 -6.83 15.66
CA PRO A 87 -19.06 -6.55 16.74
C PRO A 87 -18.19 -7.78 17.04
N GLY A 88 -16.89 -7.57 17.22
CA GLY A 88 -15.97 -8.60 17.69
C GLY A 88 -16.41 -9.15 19.05
N ARG A 89 -16.40 -10.48 19.19
CA ARG A 89 -16.61 -11.14 20.49
C ARG A 89 -15.38 -11.00 21.37
#